data_AF-A0A0A8WRM1-F1
#
_entry.id   AF-A0A0A8WRM1-F1
#
_cell.length_a   1.000
_cell.length_b   1.000
_cell.length_c   1.000
_cell.angle_alpha   90.00
_cell.angle_beta   90.00
_cell.angle_gamma   90.00
#
_symmetry.space_group_name_H-M   'P 1'
#
loop_
_entity.id
_entity.type
_entity.pdbx_description
1 polymer ?
#
loop_
_entity_poly.entity_id
_entity_poly.type
_entity_poly.pdbx_seq_one_letter_code
_entity_poly.pdbx_strand_id
1 'polypeptide(L)'
;MFAAICPGKQNRNGGWQHWVDSLEYAVDVFGKGNVHSNVVGGLAPLESTLEGIEYLASKGVVCHFSVFHSEKGTPLEGYRSPEAWWHWELLDKATDIFRRYGFNTLQMYSGPASGPHSGQVFQIKAGEFEGDTLPQYRYPELDKTTLQ
;
A
#
# COMPACT_ATOMS: atom_id res chain seq x y z
N MET A 1 10.05 14.77 6.84
CA MET A 1 9.54 13.49 7.37
C MET A 1 10.57 12.36 7.23
N PHE A 2 10.93 11.93 6.00
CA PHE A 2 11.72 10.71 5.77
C PHE A 2 13.03 10.62 6.56
N ALA A 3 13.84 11.69 6.60
CA ALA A 3 15.09 11.71 7.35
C ALA A 3 14.92 11.50 8.87
N ALA A 4 13.81 11.97 9.44
CA ALA A 4 13.53 11.82 10.86
C ALA A 4 13.06 10.40 11.22
N ILE A 5 12.23 9.80 10.37
CA ILE A 5 11.68 8.45 10.60
C ILE A 5 12.65 7.34 10.17
N CYS A 6 13.40 7.56 9.10
CA CYS A 6 14.30 6.59 8.48
C CYS A 6 15.74 7.12 8.40
N PRO A 7 16.38 7.53 9.52
CA PRO A 7 17.71 8.14 9.48
C PRO A 7 18.76 7.20 8.88
N GLY A 8 18.63 5.89 9.08
CA GLY A 8 19.49 4.89 8.44
C GLY A 8 19.41 4.93 6.91
N LYS A 9 18.19 4.93 6.34
CA LYS A 9 17.99 4.99 4.89
C LYS A 9 18.43 6.35 4.32
N GLN A 10 18.18 7.42 5.06
CA GLN A 10 18.64 8.77 4.69
C GLN A 10 20.17 8.82 4.56
N ASN A 11 20.87 8.32 5.58
CA ASN A 11 22.31 8.51 5.69
C ASN A 11 23.13 7.42 4.97
N ARG A 12 22.55 6.24 4.70
CA ARG A 12 23.28 5.08 4.16
C ARG A 12 22.76 4.56 2.82
N ASN A 13 21.55 4.96 2.39
CA ASN A 13 20.89 4.41 1.20
C ASN A 13 20.41 5.51 0.24
N GLY A 14 21.11 6.65 0.17
CA GLY A 14 20.80 7.74 -0.76
C GLY A 14 19.51 8.54 -0.45
N GLY A 15 18.80 8.20 0.64
CA GLY A 15 17.63 8.92 1.10
C GLY A 15 16.39 8.79 0.22
N TRP A 16 15.46 9.72 0.43
CA TRP A 16 14.15 9.70 -0.22
C TRP A 16 14.24 9.70 -1.75
N GLN A 17 15.06 10.59 -2.31
CA GLN A 17 15.14 10.73 -3.77
C GLN A 17 15.68 9.46 -4.41
N HIS A 18 16.74 8.88 -3.85
CA HIS A 18 17.29 7.62 -4.37
C HIS A 18 16.27 6.47 -4.31
N TRP A 19 15.45 6.41 -3.26
CA TRP A 19 14.37 5.42 -3.16
C TRP A 19 13.30 5.62 -4.25
N VAL A 20 12.87 6.86 -4.48
CA VAL A 20 11.92 7.19 -5.55
C VAL A 20 12.50 6.87 -6.92
N ASP A 21 13.72 7.31 -7.22
CA ASP A 21 14.38 7.07 -8.51
C ASP A 21 14.54 5.57 -8.78
N SER A 22 14.82 4.78 -7.74
CA SER A 22 14.92 3.33 -7.85
C SER A 22 13.58 2.68 -8.20
N LEU A 23 12.47 3.20 -7.65
CA LEU A 23 11.13 2.73 -7.99
C LEU A 23 10.73 3.10 -9.41
N GLU A 24 11.03 4.33 -9.85
CA GLU A 24 10.77 4.77 -11.22
C GLU A 24 11.54 3.92 -12.23
N TYR A 25 12.85 3.71 -11.98
CA TYR A 25 13.66 2.82 -12.80
C TYR A 25 13.14 1.37 -12.80
N ALA A 26 12.70 0.87 -11.65
CA ALA A 26 12.09 -0.46 -11.60
C ALA A 26 10.82 -0.55 -12.45
N VAL A 27 10.01 0.52 -12.52
CA VAL A 27 8.82 0.53 -13.39
C VAL A 27 9.22 0.49 -14.86
N ASP A 28 10.29 1.18 -15.26
CA ASP A 28 10.81 1.09 -16.63
C ASP A 28 11.23 -0.35 -17.00
N VAL A 29 11.75 -1.11 -16.03
CA VAL A 29 12.21 -2.49 -16.24
C VAL A 29 11.07 -3.51 -16.18
N PHE A 30 10.21 -3.44 -15.17
CA PHE A 30 9.19 -4.46 -14.88
C PHE A 30 7.79 -4.10 -15.39
N GLY A 31 7.58 -2.85 -15.79
CA GLY A 31 6.31 -2.34 -16.26
C GLY A 31 5.39 -1.87 -15.13
N LYS A 32 4.43 -1.04 -15.54
CA LYS A 32 3.40 -0.45 -14.68
C LYS A 32 2.62 -1.52 -13.92
N GLY A 33 2.45 -1.30 -12.62
CA GLY A 33 1.66 -2.14 -11.73
C GLY A 33 2.34 -3.44 -11.29
N ASN A 34 3.57 -3.69 -11.74
CA ASN A 34 4.40 -4.82 -11.31
C ASN A 34 5.48 -4.42 -10.28
N VAL A 35 5.58 -3.13 -9.97
CA VAL A 35 6.45 -2.59 -8.93
C VAL A 35 5.60 -2.16 -7.75
N HIS A 36 5.97 -2.67 -6.58
CA HIS A 36 5.25 -2.45 -5.34
C HIS A 36 6.12 -1.70 -4.35
N SER A 37 5.49 -0.77 -3.64
CA SER A 37 6.07 -0.07 -2.51
C SER A 37 5.07 -0.04 -1.36
N ASN A 38 5.53 0.32 -0.16
CA ASN A 38 4.65 0.43 1.00
C ASN A 38 5.00 1.66 1.84
N VAL A 39 3.98 2.41 2.23
CA VAL A 39 4.09 3.52 3.20
C VAL A 39 3.37 3.17 4.50
N VAL A 40 3.66 3.91 5.57
CA VAL A 40 3.01 3.69 6.87
C VAL A 40 1.96 4.77 7.10
N GLY A 41 0.68 4.39 7.01
CA GLY A 41 -0.45 5.25 7.32
C GLY A 41 -0.49 5.60 8.80
N GLY A 42 -0.63 6.90 9.09
CA GLY A 42 -0.72 7.43 10.44
C GLY A 42 0.58 7.98 11.03
N LEU A 43 1.69 7.94 10.29
CA LEU A 43 2.91 8.70 10.62
C LEU A 43 2.88 10.13 10.06
N ALA A 44 2.08 10.36 9.02
CA ALA A 44 1.90 11.63 8.36
C ALA A 44 0.41 12.02 8.36
N PRO A 45 0.07 13.31 8.14
CA PRO A 45 -1.31 13.72 7.86
C PRO A 45 -1.92 12.94 6.68
N LEU A 46 -3.25 12.83 6.66
CA LEU A 46 -3.97 12.03 5.65
C LEU A 46 -3.66 12.52 4.23
N GLU A 47 -3.73 13.83 4.04
CA GLU A 47 -3.55 14.51 2.76
C GLU A 47 -2.14 14.25 2.22
N SER A 48 -1.12 14.44 3.05
CA SER A 48 0.28 14.18 2.68
C SER A 48 0.52 12.70 2.37
N THR A 49 -0.18 11.79 3.06
CA THR A 49 -0.11 10.35 2.77
C THR A 49 -0.71 10.05 1.40
N LEU A 50 -1.90 10.60 1.10
CA LEU A 50 -2.59 10.43 -0.18
C LEU A 50 -1.80 11.05 -1.33
N GLU A 51 -1.18 12.21 -1.15
CA GLU A 51 -0.28 12.84 -2.12
C GLU A 51 0.90 11.91 -2.46
N GLY A 52 1.51 11.27 -1.46
CA GLY A 52 2.58 10.30 -1.68
C GLY A 52 2.11 9.05 -2.43
N ILE A 53 0.93 8.53 -2.09
CA ILE A 53 0.32 7.39 -2.80
C ILE A 53 0.01 7.77 -4.24
N GLU A 54 -0.59 8.93 -4.49
CA GLU A 54 -0.91 9.43 -5.82
C GLU A 54 0.33 9.70 -6.66
N TYR A 55 1.37 10.28 -6.05
CA TYR A 55 2.67 10.44 -6.70
C TYR A 55 3.22 9.10 -7.19
N LEU A 56 3.30 8.09 -6.33
CA LEU A 56 3.81 6.76 -6.70
C LEU A 56 2.91 6.06 -7.73
N ALA A 57 1.59 6.16 -7.59
CA ALA A 57 0.63 5.65 -8.56
C ALA A 57 0.82 6.29 -9.95
N SER A 58 1.09 7.60 -10.01
CA SER A 58 1.39 8.32 -11.26
C SER A 58 2.65 7.84 -11.96
N LYS A 59 3.60 7.29 -11.19
CA LYS A 59 4.81 6.65 -11.70
C LYS A 59 4.62 5.17 -12.05
N GLY A 60 3.41 4.63 -11.92
CA GLY A 60 3.09 3.24 -12.22
C GLY A 60 3.44 2.26 -11.10
N VAL A 61 3.76 2.75 -9.90
CA VAL A 61 4.03 1.94 -8.71
C VAL A 61 2.72 1.70 -7.95
N VAL A 62 2.45 0.45 -7.57
CA VAL A 62 1.35 0.15 -6.64
C VAL A 62 1.82 0.43 -5.22
N CYS A 63 1.44 1.59 -4.68
CA CYS A 63 1.81 2.00 -3.34
C CYS A 63 0.82 1.44 -2.31
N HIS A 64 1.19 0.34 -1.67
CA HIS A 64 0.47 -0.20 -0.52
C HIS A 64 0.67 0.69 0.72
N PHE A 65 -0.16 0.47 1.73
CA PHE A 65 -0.01 1.14 3.01
C PHE A 65 -0.35 0.18 4.15
N SER A 66 0.42 0.29 5.23
CA SER A 66 0.20 -0.42 6.49
C SER A 66 -0.19 0.57 7.58
N VAL A 67 -0.97 0.13 8.56
CA VAL A 67 -1.36 0.96 9.71
C VAL A 67 -0.18 1.11 10.67
N PHE A 68 0.09 2.34 11.13
CA PHE A 68 1.07 2.59 12.18
C PHE A 68 0.62 1.92 13.49
N HIS A 69 1.54 1.17 14.11
CA HIS A 69 1.40 0.63 15.46
C HIS A 69 2.62 1.04 16.28
N SER A 70 2.41 1.52 17.50
CA SER A 70 3.49 1.87 18.42
C SER A 70 4.06 0.61 19.04
N GLU A 71 5.35 0.40 18.87
CA GLU A 71 6.06 -0.76 19.43
C GLU A 71 6.95 -0.36 20.60
N LYS A 72 6.99 -1.22 21.62
CA LYS A 72 7.85 -1.02 22.79
C LYS A 72 9.32 -1.02 22.41
N GLY A 73 10.10 -0.15 23.03
CA GLY A 73 11.53 0.02 22.77
C GLY A 73 11.86 0.81 21.50
N THR A 74 10.86 1.33 20.77
CA THR A 74 11.10 2.19 19.61
C THR A 74 11.06 3.67 20.00
N PRO A 75 11.70 4.57 19.23
CA PRO A 75 11.58 6.01 19.47
C PRO A 75 10.15 6.56 19.37
N LEU A 76 9.23 5.79 18.79
CA LEU A 76 7.81 6.11 18.66
C LEU A 76 6.95 5.33 19.67
N GLU A 77 7.56 4.75 20.72
CA GLU A 77 6.81 4.15 21.82
C GLU A 77 5.89 5.18 22.48
N GLY A 78 4.64 4.79 22.71
CA GLY A 78 3.62 5.63 23.32
C GLY A 78 2.89 6.57 22.35
N TYR A 79 3.31 6.63 21.08
CA TYR A 79 2.58 7.37 20.05
C TYR A 79 1.30 6.63 19.68
N ARG A 80 0.21 7.38 19.48
CA ARG A 80 -1.08 6.80 19.11
C ARG A 80 -1.23 6.79 17.59
N SER A 81 -1.68 5.67 17.05
CA SER A 81 -2.20 5.61 15.68
C SER A 81 -3.45 6.47 15.56
N PRO A 82 -3.75 7.07 14.39
CA PRO A 82 -5.03 7.73 14.16
C PRO A 82 -6.22 6.82 14.45
N GLU A 83 -7.38 7.44 14.65
CA GLU A 83 -8.65 6.73 14.85
C GLU A 83 -9.07 5.94 13.60
N ALA A 84 -9.96 4.96 13.77
CA ALA A 84 -10.39 4.06 12.70
C ALA A 84 -10.94 4.80 11.45
N TRP A 85 -11.65 5.91 11.63
CA TRP A 85 -12.20 6.70 10.51
C TRP A 85 -11.10 7.23 9.58
N TRP A 86 -9.93 7.58 10.14
CA TRP A 86 -8.80 8.09 9.36
C TRP A 86 -8.24 7.00 8.44
N HIS A 87 -8.11 5.77 8.96
CA HIS A 87 -7.63 4.63 8.19
C HIS A 87 -8.64 4.19 7.13
N TRP A 88 -9.93 4.29 7.43
CA TRP A 88 -10.99 4.09 6.45
C TRP A 88 -10.92 5.10 5.31
N GLU A 89 -10.78 6.40 5.62
CA GLU A 89 -10.64 7.42 4.58
C GLU A 89 -9.38 7.23 3.73
N LEU A 90 -8.26 6.84 4.34
CA LEU A 90 -7.05 6.49 3.60
C LEU A 90 -7.34 5.36 2.61
N LEU A 91 -7.96 4.28 3.07
CA LEU A 91 -8.28 3.10 2.26
C LEU A 91 -9.23 3.44 1.10
N ASP A 92 -10.31 4.15 1.39
CA ASP A 92 -11.31 4.55 0.42
C ASP A 92 -10.70 5.46 -0.66
N LYS A 93 -10.02 6.54 -0.27
CA LYS A 93 -9.44 7.51 -1.21
C LYS A 93 -8.24 6.93 -1.98
N ALA A 94 -7.40 6.11 -1.36
CA ALA A 94 -6.28 5.46 -2.04
C ALA A 94 -6.75 4.47 -3.11
N THR A 95 -7.83 3.73 -2.87
CA THR A 95 -8.39 2.84 -3.89
C THR A 95 -8.96 3.61 -5.08
N ASP A 96 -9.54 4.80 -4.88
CA ASP A 96 -9.94 5.66 -6.00
C ASP A 96 -8.73 6.15 -6.80
N ILE A 97 -7.63 6.52 -6.14
CA ILE A 97 -6.37 6.85 -6.81
C ILE A 97 -5.95 5.68 -7.71
N PHE A 98 -5.87 4.46 -7.17
CA PHE A 98 -5.42 3.30 -7.95
C PHE A 98 -6.29 3.04 -9.18
N ARG A 99 -7.61 3.24 -9.06
CA ARG A 99 -8.55 3.11 -10.18
C ARG A 99 -8.34 4.21 -11.22
N ARG A 100 -8.17 5.47 -10.79
CA ARG A 100 -7.89 6.60 -11.71
C ARG A 100 -6.61 6.37 -12.52
N TYR A 101 -5.58 5.81 -11.89
CA TYR A 101 -4.33 5.46 -12.58
C TYR A 101 -4.40 4.12 -13.32
N GLY A 102 -5.55 3.45 -13.38
CA GLY A 102 -5.77 2.30 -14.26
C GLY A 102 -5.03 1.02 -13.83
N PHE A 103 -4.77 0.86 -12.54
CA PHE A 103 -4.38 -0.46 -12.02
C PHE A 103 -5.56 -1.44 -12.12
N ASN A 104 -5.26 -2.73 -12.06
CA ASN A 104 -6.27 -3.78 -12.04
C ASN A 104 -6.18 -4.60 -10.76
N THR A 105 -7.18 -5.44 -10.52
CA THR A 105 -7.27 -6.28 -9.32
C THR A 105 -6.08 -7.22 -9.19
N LEU A 106 -5.57 -7.79 -10.29
CA LEU A 106 -4.38 -8.64 -10.22
C LEU A 106 -3.19 -7.87 -9.64
N GLN A 107 -2.95 -6.66 -10.11
CA GLN A 107 -1.86 -5.80 -9.62
C GLN A 107 -2.07 -5.45 -8.15
N MET A 108 -3.31 -5.18 -7.71
CA MET A 108 -3.58 -4.94 -6.29
C MET A 108 -3.30 -6.16 -5.40
N TYR A 109 -3.45 -7.37 -5.93
CA TYR A 109 -3.22 -8.63 -5.19
C TYR A 109 -1.84 -9.27 -5.41
N SER A 110 -1.04 -8.76 -6.34
CA SER A 110 0.29 -9.31 -6.69
C SER A 110 1.44 -8.72 -5.83
N GLY A 111 1.11 -7.76 -4.96
CA GLY A 111 2.05 -7.14 -4.02
C GLY A 111 2.16 -7.88 -2.68
N PRO A 112 2.80 -7.26 -1.66
CA PRO A 112 2.86 -7.82 -0.31
C PRO A 112 1.45 -8.05 0.28
N ALA A 113 1.38 -8.76 1.42
CA ALA A 113 0.15 -9.28 2.06
C ALA A 113 -0.94 -8.25 2.45
N SER A 114 -0.88 -7.00 1.98
CA SER A 114 -1.94 -6.00 2.00
C SER A 114 -3.09 -6.28 1.03
N GLY A 115 -2.98 -7.30 0.17
CA GLY A 115 -4.02 -7.76 -0.75
C GLY A 115 -5.45 -7.83 -0.18
N PRO A 116 -5.69 -8.27 1.07
CA PRO A 116 -7.04 -8.30 1.63
C PRO A 116 -7.64 -6.92 1.90
N HIS A 117 -6.86 -5.87 2.20
CA HIS A 117 -7.41 -4.58 2.62
C HIS A 117 -7.73 -3.70 1.42
N SER A 118 -6.69 -3.26 0.70
CA SER A 118 -6.83 -2.40 -0.48
C SER A 118 -7.39 -3.17 -1.67
N GLY A 119 -7.02 -4.44 -1.84
CA GLY A 119 -7.53 -5.28 -2.91
C GLY A 119 -9.04 -5.52 -2.80
N GLN A 120 -9.58 -5.87 -1.64
CA GLN A 120 -11.02 -6.11 -1.50
C GLN A 120 -11.85 -4.86 -1.75
N VAL A 121 -11.47 -3.71 -1.18
CA VAL A 121 -12.17 -2.44 -1.45
C VAL A 121 -12.05 -2.07 -2.93
N PHE A 122 -10.91 -2.33 -3.56
CA PHE A 122 -10.72 -2.13 -4.99
C PHE A 122 -11.69 -2.99 -5.82
N GLN A 123 -11.88 -4.26 -5.46
CA GLN A 123 -12.85 -5.16 -6.11
C GLN A 123 -14.30 -4.71 -5.93
N ILE A 124 -14.66 -4.31 -4.71
CA ILE A 124 -15.98 -3.75 -4.39
C ILE A 124 -16.27 -2.55 -5.30
N LYS A 125 -15.32 -1.62 -5.39
CA LYS A 125 -15.43 -0.45 -6.27
C LYS A 125 -15.40 -0.81 -7.76
N ALA A 126 -14.81 -1.93 -8.12
CA ALA A 126 -14.82 -2.47 -9.49
C ALA A 126 -16.14 -3.17 -9.85
N GLY A 127 -16.98 -3.48 -8.86
CA GLY A 127 -18.21 -4.24 -9.09
C GLY A 127 -17.94 -5.71 -9.39
N GLU A 128 -16.82 -6.26 -8.90
CA GLU A 128 -16.42 -7.67 -9.12
C GLU A 128 -17.20 -8.65 -8.22
N PHE A 129 -18.53 -8.51 -8.17
CA PHE A 129 -19.41 -9.35 -7.38
C PHE A 129 -19.87 -10.60 -8.15
N GLU A 130 -20.06 -11.69 -7.41
CA GLU A 130 -20.79 -12.88 -7.85
C GLU A 130 -22.11 -12.94 -7.06
N GLY A 131 -23.20 -12.50 -7.70
CA GLY A 131 -24.47 -12.28 -7.00
C GLY A 131 -24.33 -11.20 -5.92
N ASP A 132 -24.68 -11.54 -4.68
CA ASP A 132 -24.60 -10.64 -3.52
C ASP A 132 -23.28 -10.77 -2.73
N THR A 133 -22.32 -11.53 -3.25
CA THR A 133 -21.06 -11.82 -2.55
C THR A 133 -19.86 -11.35 -3.33
N LEU A 134 -18.83 -10.91 -2.60
CA LEU A 134 -17.51 -10.66 -3.17
C LEU A 134 -16.71 -11.97 -3.11
N PRO A 135 -16.38 -12.60 -4.25
CA PRO A 135 -15.62 -13.85 -4.26
C PRO A 135 -14.18 -13.61 -3.77
N GLN A 136 -13.55 -14.66 -3.23
CA GLN A 136 -12.12 -14.62 -2.96
C GLN A 136 -11.35 -14.43 -4.28
N TYR A 137 -10.39 -13.50 -4.30
CA TYR A 137 -9.63 -13.23 -5.52
C TYR A 137 -8.69 -14.40 -5.89
N ARG A 138 -9.06 -15.12 -6.96
CA ARG A 138 -8.28 -16.06 -7.82
C ARG A 138 -7.48 -17.19 -7.15
N TYR A 139 -6.78 -16.96 -6.06
CA TYR A 139 -5.96 -17.95 -5.38
C TYR A 139 -6.69 -18.41 -4.11
N PRO A 140 -7.14 -19.68 -4.05
CA PRO A 140 -7.79 -20.21 -2.86
C PRO A 140 -6.80 -20.19 -1.68
N GLU A 141 -7.34 -20.14 -0.46
CA GLU A 141 -6.50 -20.40 0.72
C GLU A 141 -5.90 -21.81 0.57
N LEU A 142 -4.62 -21.96 0.93
CA LEU A 142 -4.01 -23.28 0.98
C LEU A 142 -4.81 -24.13 1.97
N ASP A 143 -5.45 -25.17 1.46
CA ASP A 143 -6.19 -26.11 2.28
C ASP A 143 -5.19 -26.82 3.21
N LYS A 144 -5.33 -26.55 4.52
CA LYS A 144 -4.45 -27.09 5.56
C LYS A 144 -4.59 -28.62 5.68
N THR A 145 -5.62 -29.22 5.10
CA THR A 145 -5.79 -30.69 5.09
C THR A 145 -5.05 -31.39 3.97
N THR A 146 -4.57 -30.67 2.95
CA THR A 146 -3.81 -31.22 1.81
C THR A 146 -2.28 -31.09 1.97
N LEU A 147 -1.79 -30.55 3.10
CA LEU A 147 -0.36 -30.34 3.40
C LEU A 147 0.27 -31.42 4.32
N GLN A 148 -0.27 -32.65 4.33
CA GLN A 148 0.40 -33.82 4.92
C GLN A 148 1.38 -34.46 3.93
#